data_AF-A0A382M4H3-F1
#
_entry.id   AF-A0A382M4H3-F1
#
_cell.length_a   1.000
_cell.length_b   1.000
_cell.length_c   1.000
_cell.angle_alpha   90.00
_cell.angle_beta   90.00
_cell.angle_gamma   90.00
#
_symmetry.space_group_name_H-M   'P 1'
#
loop_
_entity.id
_entity.type
_entity.pdbx_description
1 polymer ?
#
loop_
_entity_poly.entity_id
_entity_poly.type
_entity_poly.pdbx_seq_one_letter_code
_entity_poly.pdbx_strand_id
1 'polypeptide(L)' 'MITGGCGYIGTLLTQQLLDDGHSLTVVDTQWFGNFLSNHPRLEILKIDVRATDLIPLDKVD' A
#
# COMPACT_ATOMS: atom_id res chain seq x y z
N MET A 1 2.50 -5.89 -4.09
CA MET A 1 1.57 -5.41 -3.03
C MET A 1 2.38 -5.14 -1.76
N ILE A 2 2.00 -4.15 -0.95
CA ILE A 2 2.62 -3.86 0.36
C ILE A 2 1.53 -3.81 1.43
N THR A 3 1.69 -4.56 2.52
CA THR A 3 0.87 -4.41 3.72
C THR A 3 1.53 -3.45 4.70
N GLY A 4 0.78 -2.57 5.37
CA GLY A 4 1.37 -1.63 6.33
C GLY A 4 2.08 -0.42 5.68
N GLY A 5 1.75 -0.11 4.42
CA GLY A 5 2.42 0.92 3.63
C GLY A 5 2.21 2.35 4.10
N CYS A 6 1.25 2.62 5.00
CA CYS A 6 1.03 3.95 5.56
C CYS A 6 1.81 4.18 6.88
N GLY A 7 2.52 3.18 7.38
CA GLY A 7 3.43 3.31 8.53
C GLY A 7 4.73 4.05 8.20
N TYR A 8 5.56 4.33 9.20
CA TYR A 8 6.83 5.07 9.03
C TYR A 8 7.75 4.44 7.97
N ILE A 9 8.06 3.16 8.12
CA ILE A 9 8.90 2.43 7.15
C ILE A 9 8.14 2.14 5.85
N GLY A 10 6.84 1.81 5.95
CA GLY A 10 6.00 1.53 4.79
C GLY A 10 5.91 2.71 3.82
N THR A 11 5.85 3.94 4.35
CA THR A 11 5.79 5.17 3.55
C THR A 11 7.06 5.36 2.74
N LEU A 12 8.23 5.19 3.38
CA LEU A 12 9.54 5.30 2.71
C LEU A 12 9.73 4.21 1.65
N LEU A 13 9.39 2.96 1.98
CA LEU A 13 9.47 1.85 1.04
C LEU A 13 8.55 2.06 -0.16
N THR A 14 7.31 2.48 0.08
CA THR A 14 6.33 2.74 -0.99
C THR A 14 6.84 3.83 -1.92
N GLN A 15 7.35 4.95 -1.40
CA GLN A 15 7.89 6.02 -2.22
C GLN A 15 9.08 5.55 -3.08
N GLN A 16 10.03 4.83 -2.48
CA GLN A 16 11.19 4.31 -3.21
C GLN A 16 10.77 3.40 -4.37
N LEU A 17 9.84 2.48 -4.12
CA LEU A 17 9.36 1.55 -5.16
C LEU A 17 8.57 2.27 -6.28
N LEU A 18 7.85 3.34 -5.96
CA LEU A 18 7.18 4.17 -6.98
C LEU A 18 8.19 4.92 -7.84
N ASP A 19 9.25 5.44 -7.22
CA ASP A 19 10.37 6.13 -7.89
C ASP A 19 11.14 5.17 -8.81
N ASP A 20 11.29 3.91 -8.40
CA ASP A 20 11.86 2.83 -9.21
C ASP A 20 10.95 2.38 -10.37
N GLY A 21 9.74 2.94 -10.48
CA GLY A 21 8.83 2.72 -11.60
C GLY A 21 7.77 1.64 -11.36
N HIS A 22 7.69 1.06 -10.17
CA HIS A 22 6.71 0.02 -9.87
C HIS A 22 5.28 0.58 -9.78
N SER A 23 4.31 -0.30 -10.03
CA SER A 23 2.90 -0.08 -9.71
C SER A 23 2.56 -0.83 -8.44
N LEU A 24 1.99 -0.13 -7.46
CA LEU A 24 1.84 -0.64 -6.10
C LEU A 24 0.39 -0.53 -5.64
N THR A 25 -0.09 -1.60 -5.02
CA THR A 25 -1.27 -1.59 -4.16
C THR A 25 -0.81 -1.70 -2.72
N VAL A 26 -1.18 -0.72 -1.89
CA VAL A 26 -0.96 -0.69 -0.44
C VAL A 26 -2.23 -1.14 0.27
N VAL A 27 -2.10 -2.09 1.20
CA VAL A 27 -3.18 -2.53 2.11
C VAL A 27 -2.82 -2.11 3.53
N ASP A 28 -3.59 -1.22 4.13
CA ASP A 28 -3.30 -0.71 5.48
C ASP A 28 -4.58 -0.25 6.19
N THR A 29 -4.68 -0.47 7.50
CA THR A 29 -5.78 0.05 8.32
C THR A 29 -5.70 1.57 8.53
N GLN A 30 -4.54 2.18 8.28
CA GLN A 30 -4.22 3.59 8.45
C GLN A 30 -4.41 4.09 9.89
N TRP A 31 -3.92 3.32 10.87
CA TRP A 31 -4.05 3.63 12.31
C TRP A 31 -3.60 5.06 12.68
N PHE A 32 -2.58 5.58 11.96
CA PHE A 32 -2.00 6.90 12.19
C PHE A 32 -2.24 7.88 11.03
N GLY A 33 -3.16 7.56 10.12
CA GLY A 33 -3.40 8.31 8.88
C GLY A 33 -2.59 7.79 7.70
N ASN A 34 -2.66 8.53 6.59
CA ASN A 34 -1.99 8.22 5.34
C ASN A 34 -1.09 9.39 4.92
N PHE A 35 0.22 9.15 4.84
CA PHE A 35 1.23 10.13 4.45
C PHE A 35 1.86 9.84 3.08
N LEU A 36 1.30 8.87 2.34
CA LEU A 36 1.73 8.57 0.98
C LEU A 36 1.30 9.70 0.04
N SER A 37 2.24 10.19 -0.76
CA SER A 37 1.95 11.13 -1.83
C SER A 37 1.05 10.50 -2.88
N ASN A 38 0.10 11.26 -3.41
CA ASN A 38 -0.73 10.79 -4.51
C ASN A 38 0.16 10.48 -5.73
N HIS A 39 -0.02 9.32 -6.34
CA HIS A 39 0.80 8.88 -7.46
C HIS A 39 -0.04 8.03 -8.44
N PRO A 40 0.09 8.20 -9.77
CA PRO A 40 -0.76 7.51 -10.74
C PRO A 40 -0.60 5.99 -10.75
N ARG A 41 0.53 5.48 -10.24
CA ARG A 41 0.81 4.04 -10.08
C ARG A 41 0.61 3.53 -8.64
N LEU A 42 -0.05 4.30 -7.78
CA LEU A 42 -0.32 3.93 -6.39
C LEU A 42 -1.83 3.78 -6.16
N GLU A 43 -2.22 2.60 -5.69
CA GLU A 43 -3.55 2.32 -5.16
C GLU A 43 -3.45 2.07 -3.65
N ILE A 44 -4.38 2.62 -2.87
CA ILE A 44 -4.39 2.45 -1.41
C ILE A 44 -5.74 1.88 -0.98
N LEU A 45 -5.69 0.69 -0.39
CA LEU A 45 -6.84 -0.03 0.13
C LEU A 45 -6.83 0.07 1.66
N LYS A 46 -7.83 0.76 2.21
CA LYS A 46 -8.00 0.87 3.67
C LYS A 46 -8.69 -0.37 4.22
N ILE A 47 -7.90 -1.42 4.46
CA ILE A 47 -8.39 -2.75 4.88
C ILE A 47 -7.55 -3.24 6.07
N ASP A 48 -8.18 -3.97 6.98
CA ASP A 48 -7.48 -4.74 8.00
C ASP A 48 -6.90 -6.01 7.37
N VAL A 49 -5.58 -6.20 7.46
CA VAL A 49 -4.89 -7.35 6.82
C VAL A 49 -5.43 -8.71 7.29
N ARG A 50 -6.06 -8.78 8.46
CA ARG A 50 -6.70 -10.00 8.98
C ARG A 50 -7.97 -10.37 8.22
N ALA A 51 -8.60 -9.42 7.53
CA ALA A 51 -9.75 -9.65 6.66
C ALA A 51 -9.27 -10.07 5.26
N THR A 52 -8.58 -11.21 5.18
CA THR A 52 -7.91 -11.69 3.97
C THR A 52 -8.84 -11.83 2.76
N ASP A 53 -10.11 -12.16 2.98
CA ASP A 53 -11.11 -12.31 1.92
C ASP A 53 -11.44 -11.00 1.20
N LEU A 54 -11.09 -9.85 1.81
CA LEU A 54 -11.29 -8.53 1.23
C LEU A 54 -10.08 -8.03 0.44
N ILE A 55 -8.96 -8.76 0.46
CA ILE A 55 -7.72 -8.35 -0.20
C ILE A 55 -7.71 -8.92 -1.62
N PRO A 56 -7.68 -8.08 -2.67
CA PRO A 56 -7.64 -8.55 -4.06
C PRO A 56 -6.24 -9.11 -4.39
N LEU A 57 -6.10 -10.42 -4.24
CA LEU A 57 -4.87 -11.16 -4.57
C LEU A 57 -4.86 -11.70 -6.01
N ASP A 58 -5.96 -11.54 -6.76
CA ASP A 58 -6.12 -11.99 -8.14
C ASP A 58 -5.14 -11.36 -9.14
N LYS A 59 -4.52 -10.23 -8.76
CA LYS A 59 -3.55 -9.47 -9.58
C LYS A 59 -2.15 -9.45 -8.96
N VAL A 60 -1.89 -10.33 -8.01
CA VAL A 60 -0.58 -10.46 -7.36
C VAL A 60 0.04 -11.76 -7.83
N ASP A 61 1.11 -11.64 -8.64
CA ASP A 61 1.93 -12.77 -9.10
C ASP A 61 2.88 -13.29 -8.00
#